data_AF-A0A921L9Y9-F1
#
_entry.id   AF-A0A921L9Y9-F1
#
_cell.length_a   1.000
_cell.length_b   1.000
_cell.length_c   1.000
_cell.angle_alpha   90.00
_cell.angle_beta   90.00
_cell.angle_gamma   90.00
#
_symmetry.space_group_name_H-M   'P 1'
#
loop_
_entity.id
_entity.type
_entity.pdbx_description
1 polymer ?
#
loop_
_entity_poly.entity_id
_entity_poly.type
_entity_poly.pdbx_seq_one_letter_code
_entity_poly.pdbx_strand_id
1 'polypeptide(L)'
;RSLSKKKFRQLKEERSKVVNDISISLNQITRIGEAKEDFVEILNYVEKEDFINFLRSTVLDGTDALMASFLQQNEIDNIVTNDKDYLSLKDVNIFTFDKEVIKEANSKGYNTNFHNCLRKL
;
A
#
# COMPACT_ATOMS: atom_id res chain seq x y z
N ARG A 1 25.44 -14.60 4.93
CA ARG A 1 24.93 -14.29 6.30
C ARG A 1 24.06 -13.04 6.18
N SER A 2 22.81 -13.05 6.67
CA SER A 2 21.97 -11.85 6.61
C SER A 2 22.47 -10.81 7.63
N LEU A 3 22.51 -9.55 7.20
CA LEU A 3 22.90 -8.44 8.04
C LEU A 3 21.66 -7.97 8.82
N SER A 4 21.74 -7.84 10.14
CA SER A 4 20.61 -7.33 10.91
C SER A 4 20.40 -5.84 10.65
N LYS A 5 19.14 -5.37 10.67
CA LYS A 5 18.78 -3.95 10.46
C LYS A 5 19.61 -3.00 11.35
N LYS A 6 19.87 -3.37 12.60
CA LYS A 6 20.67 -2.57 13.55
C LYS A 6 22.13 -2.45 13.14
N LYS A 7 22.72 -3.53 12.61
CA LYS A 7 24.11 -3.53 12.08
C LYS A 7 24.21 -2.75 10.78
N PHE A 8 23.21 -2.89 9.89
CA PHE A 8 23.14 -2.10 8.66
C PHE A 8 23.10 -0.59 8.91
N ARG A 9 22.36 -0.14 9.94
CA ARG A 9 22.25 1.29 10.30
C ARG A 9 23.60 1.96 10.60
N GLN A 10 24.58 1.18 11.06
CA GLN A 10 25.92 1.65 11.41
C GLN A 10 26.85 1.77 10.19
N LEU A 11 26.52 1.16 9.06
CA LEU A 11 27.32 1.18 7.82
C LEU A 11 26.94 2.41 6.98
N LYS A 12 27.54 3.58 7.29
CA LYS A 12 27.19 4.86 6.66
C LYS A 12 27.36 4.86 5.15
N GLU A 13 28.45 4.31 4.62
CA GLU A 13 28.73 4.31 3.18
C GLU A 13 27.72 3.46 2.40
N GLU A 14 27.44 2.25 2.89
CA GLU A 14 26.45 1.36 2.27
C GLU A 14 25.04 1.95 2.32
N ARG A 15 24.70 2.67 3.41
CA ARG A 15 23.45 3.44 3.47
C ARG A 15 23.40 4.55 2.45
N SER A 16 24.49 5.30 2.26
CA SER A 16 24.54 6.36 1.27
C SER A 16 24.36 5.82 -0.16
N LYS A 17 24.93 4.66 -0.47
CA LYS A 17 24.71 3.98 -1.76
C LYS A 17 23.23 3.63 -1.96
N VAL A 18 22.61 2.97 -0.98
CA VAL A 18 21.19 2.59 -1.06
C VAL A 18 20.28 3.83 -1.19
N VAL A 19 20.56 4.90 -0.43
CA VAL A 19 19.80 6.16 -0.55
C VAL A 19 19.99 6.80 -1.92
N ASN A 20 21.20 6.73 -2.49
CA ASN A 20 21.48 7.21 -3.83
C ASN A 20 20.71 6.41 -4.89
N ASP A 21 20.65 5.08 -4.76
CA ASP A 21 19.91 4.22 -5.69
C ASP A 21 18.40 4.50 -5.63
N ILE A 22 17.86 4.70 -4.42
CA ILE A 22 16.47 5.14 -4.24
C ILE A 22 16.24 6.50 -4.91
N SER A 23 17.16 7.46 -4.72
CA SER A 23 17.07 8.80 -5.32
C SER A 23 17.07 8.73 -6.85
N ILE A 24 17.96 7.93 -7.45
CA ILE A 24 18.01 7.72 -8.89
C ILE A 24 16.69 7.16 -9.41
N SER A 25 16.16 6.14 -8.72
CA SER A 25 14.91 5.48 -9.10
C SER A 25 13.72 6.45 -9.05
N LEU A 26 13.63 7.25 -7.99
CA LEU A 26 12.60 8.30 -7.87
C LEU A 26 12.72 9.34 -8.99
N ASN A 27 13.93 9.81 -9.30
CA ASN A 27 14.14 10.76 -10.38
C ASN A 27 13.74 10.19 -11.76
N GLN A 28 13.92 8.90 -11.97
CA GLN A 28 13.47 8.24 -13.20
C GLN A 28 11.94 8.22 -13.29
N ILE A 29 11.25 7.87 -12.20
CA ILE A 29 9.78 7.89 -12.13
C ILE A 29 9.26 9.32 -12.37
N THR A 30 9.84 10.32 -11.72
CA THR A 30 9.45 11.72 -11.91
C THR A 30 9.60 12.16 -13.36
N ARG A 31 10.71 11.81 -14.03
CA ARG A 31 10.93 12.15 -15.44
C ARG A 31 9.91 11.50 -16.39
N ILE A 32 9.44 10.30 -16.06
CA ILE A 32 8.40 9.62 -16.84
C ILE A 32 7.06 10.35 -16.66
N GLY A 33 6.72 10.75 -15.42
CA GLY A 33 5.49 11.49 -15.12
C GLY A 33 5.47 12.95 -15.62
N GLU A 34 6.63 13.56 -15.84
CA GLU A 34 6.75 14.94 -16.37
C GLU A 34 6.57 15.05 -17.90
N ALA A 35 6.44 13.94 -18.63
CA ALA A 35 6.17 13.93 -20.06
C ALA A 35 4.71 14.34 -20.35
N LYS A 36 4.48 15.65 -20.35
CA LYS A 36 3.17 16.33 -20.32
C LYS A 36 2.27 16.21 -21.56
N GLU A 37 2.65 15.51 -22.63
CA GLU A 37 1.87 15.60 -23.87
C GLU A 37 0.99 14.39 -24.23
N ASP A 38 1.20 13.20 -23.67
CA ASP A 38 0.32 12.04 -23.98
C ASP A 38 -0.14 11.22 -22.77
N PHE A 39 0.31 11.55 -21.56
CA PHE A 39 -0.21 10.96 -20.34
C PHE A 39 -1.20 11.93 -19.70
N VAL A 40 -2.48 11.83 -20.07
CA VAL A 40 -3.56 12.29 -19.20
C VAL A 40 -3.59 11.33 -18.01
N GLU A 41 -2.64 11.51 -17.11
CA GLU A 41 -2.55 10.75 -15.90
C GLU A 41 -3.34 11.49 -14.82
N ILE A 42 -4.65 11.24 -14.79
CA ILE A 42 -5.33 11.22 -13.50
C ILE A 42 -4.97 9.87 -12.85
N LEU A 43 -3.68 9.63 -12.59
CA LEU A 43 -3.31 8.71 -11.52
C LEU A 43 -3.50 9.54 -10.27
N ASN A 44 -4.45 9.13 -9.45
CA ASN A 44 -4.72 9.81 -8.20
C ASN A 44 -3.44 9.86 -7.37
N TYR A 45 -2.85 11.06 -7.35
CA TYR A 45 -1.53 11.32 -6.81
C TYR A 45 -1.57 11.09 -5.30
N VAL A 46 -0.69 10.22 -4.82
CA VAL A 46 -0.50 10.05 -3.38
C VAL A 46 0.52 11.06 -2.89
N GLU A 47 0.08 12.00 -2.05
CA GLU A 47 0.99 12.97 -1.45
C GLU A 47 2.08 12.25 -0.64
N LYS A 48 3.34 12.64 -0.88
CA LYS A 48 4.51 12.01 -0.25
C LYS A 48 4.42 11.98 1.27
N GLU A 49 4.00 13.08 1.90
CA GLU A 49 3.96 13.17 3.36
C GLU A 49 2.84 12.31 3.95
N ASP A 50 1.70 12.19 3.26
CA ASP A 50 0.61 11.29 3.64
C ASP A 50 1.05 9.84 3.57
N PHE A 51 1.72 9.44 2.49
CA PHE A 51 2.26 8.09 2.35
C PHE A 51 3.29 7.78 3.46
N ILE A 52 4.19 8.73 3.77
CA ILE A 52 5.18 8.55 4.84
C ILE A 52 4.50 8.42 6.21
N ASN A 53 3.46 9.21 6.47
CA ASN A 53 2.70 9.13 7.72
C ASN A 53 1.95 7.80 7.82
N PHE A 54 1.34 7.36 6.73
CA PHE A 54 0.67 6.06 6.65
C PHE A 54 1.66 4.91 6.91
N LEU A 55 2.81 4.90 6.22
CA LEU A 55 3.89 3.93 6.41
C LEU A 55 4.39 3.83 7.86
N ARG A 56 4.40 4.94 8.59
CA ARG A 56 4.81 4.95 10.02
C ARG A 56 3.76 4.34 10.94
N SER A 57 2.49 4.33 10.52
CA SER A 57 1.35 3.89 11.33
C SER A 57 0.88 2.47 11.03
N THR A 58 1.27 1.92 9.88
CA THR A 58 0.83 0.60 9.40
C THR A 58 1.88 -0.49 9.63
N VAL A 59 1.42 -1.74 9.65
CA VAL A 59 2.27 -2.94 9.63
C VAL A 59 2.45 -3.52 8.23
N LEU A 60 1.77 -2.94 7.24
CA LEU A 60 1.87 -3.32 5.83
C LEU A 60 3.30 -3.11 5.30
N ASP A 61 3.64 -3.88 4.28
CA ASP A 61 4.87 -3.64 3.55
C ASP A 61 4.78 -2.35 2.71
N GLY A 62 5.91 -1.93 2.11
CA GLY A 62 5.96 -0.65 1.40
C GLY A 62 5.03 -0.56 0.18
N THR A 63 4.76 -1.69 -0.48
CA THR A 63 3.91 -1.74 -1.67
C THR A 63 2.45 -1.75 -1.27
N ASP A 64 2.09 -2.59 -0.29
CA ASP A 64 0.72 -2.65 0.23
C ASP A 64 0.34 -1.36 0.93
N ALA A 65 1.29 -0.72 1.60
CA ALA A 65 1.05 0.58 2.21
C ALA A 65 0.78 1.67 1.17
N LEU A 66 1.44 1.62 0.01
CA LEU A 66 1.21 2.57 -1.07
C LEU A 66 -0.18 2.38 -1.66
N MET A 67 -0.56 1.12 -1.89
CA MET A 67 -1.88 0.78 -2.37
C MET A 67 -2.96 1.17 -1.36
N ALA A 68 -2.78 0.88 -0.08
CA ALA A 68 -3.70 1.29 0.98
C ALA A 68 -3.86 2.81 1.07
N SER A 69 -2.76 3.56 0.98
CA SER A 69 -2.79 5.02 0.96
C SER A 69 -3.57 5.55 -0.26
N PHE A 70 -3.39 4.92 -1.42
CA PHE A 70 -4.16 5.23 -2.62
C PHE A 70 -5.65 4.96 -2.43
N LEU A 71 -6.04 3.80 -1.86
CA LEU A 71 -7.44 3.48 -1.61
C LEU A 71 -8.10 4.52 -0.69
N GLN A 72 -7.43 4.89 0.40
CA GLN A 72 -7.96 5.86 1.37
C GLN A 72 -8.13 7.26 0.79
N GLN A 73 -7.13 7.78 0.09
CA GLN A 73 -7.21 9.13 -0.49
C GLN A 73 -8.25 9.25 -1.61
N ASN A 74 -8.67 8.12 -2.18
CA ASN A 74 -9.67 8.05 -3.24
C ASN A 74 -11.02 7.55 -2.76
N GLU A 75 -11.23 7.44 -1.45
CA GLU A 75 -12.50 6.99 -0.85
C GLU A 75 -12.96 5.64 -1.43
N ILE A 76 -11.99 4.74 -1.69
CA ILE A 76 -12.26 3.39 -2.20
C ILE A 76 -12.50 2.47 -1.00
N ASP A 77 -13.77 2.33 -0.66
CA ASP A 77 -14.21 1.53 0.49
C ASP A 77 -14.47 0.05 0.14
N ASN A 78 -14.26 -0.35 -1.11
CA ASN A 78 -14.65 -1.68 -1.62
C ASN A 78 -13.55 -2.21 -2.54
N ILE A 79 -12.87 -3.29 -2.13
CA ILE A 79 -11.80 -3.90 -2.91
C ILE A 79 -12.02 -5.39 -3.10
N VAL A 80 -11.68 -5.90 -4.28
CA VAL A 80 -11.67 -7.34 -4.57
C VAL A 80 -10.23 -7.83 -4.54
N THR A 81 -9.86 -8.63 -3.55
CA THR A 81 -8.50 -9.13 -3.39
C THR A 81 -8.47 -10.45 -2.62
N ASN A 82 -7.48 -11.29 -2.88
CA ASN A 82 -7.18 -12.47 -2.05
C ASN A 82 -6.06 -12.18 -1.05
N ASP A 83 -5.51 -10.97 -1.05
CA ASP A 83 -4.46 -10.58 -0.13
C ASP A 83 -5.05 -10.23 1.24
N LYS A 84 -4.67 -11.03 2.24
CA LYS A 84 -5.17 -10.92 3.61
C LYS A 84 -4.58 -9.73 4.37
N ASP A 85 -3.47 -9.15 3.91
CA ASP A 85 -2.81 -8.08 4.67
C ASP A 85 -3.70 -6.82 4.72
N TYR A 86 -4.55 -6.65 3.71
CA TYR A 86 -5.57 -5.61 3.64
C TYR A 86 -6.66 -5.77 4.72
N LEU A 87 -6.84 -6.94 5.34
CA LEU A 87 -7.76 -7.10 6.49
C LEU A 87 -7.41 -6.20 7.67
N SER A 88 -6.18 -5.68 7.72
CA SER A 88 -5.74 -4.72 8.74
C SER A 88 -6.21 -3.28 8.49
N LEU A 89 -6.71 -2.98 7.29
CA LEU A 89 -7.23 -1.66 6.93
C LEU A 89 -8.60 -1.44 7.57
N LYS A 90 -8.77 -0.27 8.18
CA LYS A 90 -10.06 0.18 8.68
C LYS A 90 -10.89 0.73 7.54
N ASP A 91 -12.21 0.57 7.66
CA ASP A 91 -13.21 1.18 6.78
C ASP A 91 -13.15 0.74 5.30
N VAL A 92 -12.44 -0.35 5.00
CA VAL A 92 -12.41 -0.99 3.68
C VAL A 92 -13.12 -2.34 3.73
N ASN A 93 -14.07 -2.55 2.82
CA ASN A 93 -14.74 -3.83 2.60
C ASN A 93 -13.92 -4.68 1.64
N ILE A 94 -13.60 -5.90 2.06
CA ILE A 94 -12.78 -6.83 1.27
C ILE A 94 -13.65 -7.93 0.71
N PHE A 95 -13.64 -8.05 -0.60
CA PHE A 95 -14.39 -9.06 -1.34
C PHE A 95 -13.43 -10.12 -1.87
N THR A 96 -13.67 -11.37 -1.50
CA THR A 96 -12.78 -12.47 -1.86
C THR A 96 -13.53 -13.80 -1.98
N PHE A 97 -12.97 -14.72 -2.75
CA PHE A 97 -13.40 -16.13 -2.77
C PHE A 97 -12.41 -17.04 -2.02
N ASP A 98 -11.34 -16.48 -1.45
CA ASP A 98 -10.36 -17.24 -0.67
C ASP A 98 -10.95 -17.64 0.70
N LYS A 99 -11.10 -18.95 0.91
CA LYS A 99 -11.72 -19.51 2.11
C LYS A 99 -10.93 -19.22 3.38
N GLU A 100 -9.60 -19.14 3.30
CA GLU A 100 -8.77 -18.87 4.48
C GLU A 100 -8.87 -17.40 4.88
N VAL A 101 -8.88 -16.49 3.90
CA VAL A 101 -9.10 -15.04 4.15
C VAL A 101 -10.48 -14.80 4.76
N ILE A 102 -11.53 -15.44 4.23
CA ILE A 102 -12.89 -15.37 4.79
C ILE A 102 -12.91 -15.85 6.25
N LYS A 103 -12.24 -16.96 6.53
CA LYS A 103 -12.18 -17.52 7.89
C LYS A 103 -11.45 -16.59 8.85
N GLU A 104 -10.32 -16.01 8.43
CA GLU A 104 -9.57 -15.04 9.22
C GLU A 104 -10.39 -13.77 9.48
N ALA A 105 -11.05 -13.23 8.44
CA ALA A 105 -11.92 -12.07 8.54
C ALA A 105 -13.08 -12.30 9.53
N ASN A 106 -13.76 -13.44 9.42
CA ASN A 106 -14.85 -13.81 10.34
C ASN A 106 -14.36 -13.90 11.79
N SER A 107 -13.14 -14.39 12.02
CA SER A 107 -12.58 -14.46 13.39
C SER A 107 -12.24 -13.10 13.98
N LYS A 108 -11.99 -12.09 13.14
CA LYS A 108 -11.68 -10.71 13.54
C LYS A 108 -12.88 -9.77 13.48
N GLY A 109 -14.04 -10.25 13.03
CA GLY A 109 -15.27 -9.46 12.90
C GLY A 109 -15.32 -8.55 11.67
N TYR A 110 -14.50 -8.82 10.65
CA TYR A 110 -14.51 -8.06 9.40
C TYR A 110 -15.54 -8.61 8.40
N ASN A 111 -16.21 -7.71 7.67
CA ASN A 111 -17.17 -8.11 6.65
C ASN A 111 -16.45 -8.45 5.34
N THR A 112 -16.45 -9.73 4.97
CA THR A 112 -15.92 -10.21 3.69
C THR A 112 -17.00 -10.76 2.75
N ASN A 113 -18.28 -10.58 3.10
CA ASN A 113 -19.38 -11.22 2.41
C ASN A 113 -20.05 -10.30 1.38
N PHE A 114 -19.91 -10.66 0.09
CA PHE A 114 -20.57 -10.01 -1.05
C PHE A 114 -22.08 -9.77 -0.85
N HIS A 115 -22.79 -10.70 -0.21
CA HIS A 115 -24.25 -10.66 -0.14
C HIS A 115 -24.80 -9.63 0.85
N ASN A 116 -24.01 -9.23 1.86
CA ASN A 116 -24.46 -8.28 2.87
C ASN A 116 -24.30 -6.81 2.42
N CYS A 117 -23.35 -6.51 1.53
CA CYS A 117 -23.15 -5.14 1.02
C CYS A 117 -24.22 -4.70 -0.01
N LEU A 118 -24.77 -5.63 -0.79
CA LEU A 118 -25.78 -5.33 -1.81
C LEU A 118 -27.18 -5.01 -1.26
N ARG A 119 -27.43 -5.18 0.05
CA ARG A 119 -28.73 -4.87 0.67
C ARG A 119 -28.91 -3.39 1.02
N LYS A 120 -27.89 -2.55 0.80
CA LYS A 120 -27.92 -1.10 1.08
C LYS A 120 -27.91 -0.22 -0.18
N LEU A 121 -27.95 -0.82 -1.37
CA LEU A 121 -28.17 -0.14 -2.65
C LEU A 121 -29.63 -0.32 -3.06
#